data_AF-A0A101HKE0-F1
#
_entry.id   AF-A0A101HKE0-F1
#
_cell.length_a   1.000
_cell.length_b   1.000
_cell.length_c   1.000
_cell.angle_alpha   90.00
_cell.angle_beta   90.00
_cell.angle_gamma   90.00
#
_symmetry.space_group_name_H-M   'P 1'
#
loop_
_entity.id
_entity.type
_entity.pdbx_description
1 polymer ?
#
loop_
_entity_poly.entity_id
_entity_poly.type
_entity_poly.pdbx_seq_one_letter_code
_entity_poly.pdbx_strand_id
1 'polypeptide(L)'
;MKRYLFGAVAALIVLTAFAGCFKPEKTPENVRNYVEAVSDKWNQLFSNSLELISWDYHGTIADDNDLKETVELLTDHDSVRLFQIDITDPSFASVVLLSSIPSADQDDFSEAVEKLVELGQHRIRLNWKIISSGSEFTTVALVNEDNVVWDSVIGSVVIEEEEFSPVAGEQSGSVIIKWLWGTERGKITWSLECSGPPLACSYTSEAKIASGEARIETKLVKGEECCTLHYAWAYRTPTGSISIDWNPDTEQFDVEVSSWGSTGSGQGIFECCP
;
A
#
# COMPACT_ATOMS: atom_id res chain seq x y z
N MET A 1 80.81 24.93 -18.12
CA MET A 1 79.62 25.75 -17.76
C MET A 1 78.72 24.89 -16.88
N LYS A 2 78.09 25.44 -15.81
CA LYS A 2 77.15 24.76 -14.86
C LYS A 2 77.80 23.61 -14.02
N ARG A 3 77.60 23.35 -12.70
CA ARG A 3 76.57 23.63 -11.64
C ARG A 3 75.24 22.88 -11.82
N TYR A 4 74.78 21.96 -10.95
CA TYR A 4 75.31 21.30 -9.72
C TYR A 4 75.01 19.77 -9.81
N LEU A 5 75.35 18.80 -8.93
CA LEU A 5 75.64 18.70 -7.48
C LEU A 5 74.42 18.69 -6.52
N PHE A 6 74.35 17.68 -5.64
CA PHE A 6 73.24 17.31 -4.71
C PHE A 6 71.87 16.96 -5.35
N GLY A 7 71.03 16.11 -4.74
CA GLY A 7 71.30 15.21 -3.61
C GLY A 7 70.07 14.70 -2.83
N ALA A 8 69.77 13.40 -2.98
CA ALA A 8 69.08 12.51 -2.03
C ALA A 8 67.58 12.75 -1.66
N VAL A 9 67.05 11.73 -0.97
CA VAL A 9 65.75 11.60 -0.26
C VAL A 9 64.49 11.49 -1.14
N ALA A 10 63.73 10.40 -0.92
CA ALA A 10 62.42 10.19 -1.51
C ALA A 10 61.34 10.97 -0.74
N ALA A 11 60.57 11.79 -1.45
CA ALA A 11 59.33 12.37 -0.94
C ALA A 11 58.17 11.43 -1.28
N LEU A 12 57.75 10.62 -0.30
CA LEU A 12 56.54 9.80 -0.41
C LEU A 12 55.33 10.74 -0.51
N ILE A 13 54.69 10.84 -1.68
CA ILE A 13 53.47 11.64 -1.81
C ILE A 13 52.37 10.95 -1.01
N VAL A 14 52.00 11.55 0.12
CA VAL A 14 50.92 11.07 0.97
C VAL A 14 49.61 11.26 0.21
N LEU A 15 49.05 10.16 -0.27
CA LEU A 15 47.63 10.06 -0.55
C LEU A 15 46.88 10.26 0.77
N THR A 16 46.52 11.51 1.08
CA THR A 16 45.59 11.84 2.15
C THR A 16 44.21 11.37 1.74
N ALA A 17 43.98 10.07 1.87
CA ALA A 17 42.65 9.50 1.73
C ALA A 17 41.73 10.23 2.72
N PHE A 18 40.68 10.87 2.20
CA PHE A 18 39.49 11.17 2.99
C PHE A 18 38.73 9.86 3.26
N ALA A 19 39.41 8.93 3.92
CA ALA A 19 38.80 7.83 4.65
C ALA A 19 38.17 8.40 5.93
N GLY A 20 37.21 9.32 5.75
CA GLY A 20 36.23 9.59 6.78
C GLY A 20 35.57 8.25 7.09
N CYS A 21 35.64 7.82 8.35
CA CYS A 21 35.08 6.54 8.76
C CYS A 21 33.55 6.61 8.78
N PHE A 22 32.95 6.57 7.58
CA PHE A 22 31.66 5.92 7.37
C PHE A 22 31.79 4.47 7.86
N LYS A 23 31.57 4.28 9.16
CA LYS A 23 31.02 3.02 9.62
C LYS A 23 29.67 2.92 8.91
N PRO A 24 29.40 1.89 8.10
CA PRO A 24 28.03 1.64 7.68
C PRO A 24 27.21 1.49 8.96
N GLU A 25 26.15 2.28 9.08
CA GLU A 25 25.35 2.29 10.29
C GLU A 25 24.68 0.91 10.42
N LYS A 26 24.93 0.21 11.52
CA LYS A 26 24.49 -1.18 11.63
C LYS A 26 22.96 -1.17 11.76
N THR A 27 22.28 -1.68 10.74
CA THR A 27 20.82 -1.87 10.73
C THR A 27 20.36 -2.47 12.07
N PRO A 28 19.36 -1.86 12.74
CA PRO A 28 18.72 -2.47 13.90
C PRO A 28 18.13 -3.84 13.56
N GLU A 29 18.18 -4.77 14.51
CA GLU A 29 17.80 -6.18 14.26
C GLU A 29 16.30 -6.32 13.97
N ASN A 30 15.46 -5.54 14.65
CA ASN A 30 14.03 -5.39 14.40
C ASN A 30 13.75 -4.85 12.99
N VAL A 31 14.35 -3.72 12.62
CA VAL A 31 14.19 -3.09 11.30
C VAL A 31 14.59 -4.06 10.18
N ARG A 32 15.70 -4.81 10.35
CA ARG A 32 16.09 -5.90 9.46
C ARG A 32 14.97 -6.94 9.31
N ASN A 33 14.49 -7.48 10.43
CA ASN A 33 13.48 -8.55 10.42
C ASN A 33 12.17 -8.10 9.73
N TYR A 34 11.73 -6.87 9.93
CA TYR A 34 10.55 -6.32 9.25
C TYR A 34 10.77 -6.20 7.73
N VAL A 35 11.90 -5.62 7.30
CA VAL A 35 12.18 -5.45 5.85
C VAL A 35 12.35 -6.81 5.17
N GLU A 36 13.04 -7.78 5.79
CA GLU A 36 13.21 -9.14 5.26
C GLU A 36 11.86 -9.87 5.17
N ALA A 37 11.03 -9.85 6.22
CA ALA A 37 9.71 -10.48 6.21
C ALA A 37 8.73 -9.88 5.18
N VAL A 38 8.77 -8.56 4.98
CA VAL A 38 7.98 -7.88 3.94
C VAL A 38 8.53 -8.17 2.53
N SER A 39 9.86 -8.30 2.38
CA SER A 39 10.49 -8.67 1.10
C SER A 39 10.12 -10.09 0.66
N ASP A 40 10.17 -11.06 1.58
CA ASP A 40 9.76 -12.44 1.32
C ASP A 40 8.28 -12.51 0.92
N LYS A 41 7.41 -11.80 1.66
CA LYS A 41 5.97 -11.76 1.37
C LYS A 41 5.65 -11.06 0.05
N TRP A 42 6.35 -9.96 -0.28
CA TRP A 42 6.22 -9.31 -1.58
C TRP A 42 6.60 -10.27 -2.71
N ASN A 43 7.78 -10.87 -2.63
CA ASN A 43 8.29 -11.76 -3.67
C ASN A 43 7.48 -13.07 -3.77
N GLN A 44 6.81 -13.52 -2.71
CA GLN A 44 5.86 -14.63 -2.79
C GLN A 44 4.64 -14.32 -3.68
N LEU A 45 4.15 -13.07 -3.68
CA LEU A 45 2.92 -12.67 -4.37
C LEU A 45 3.19 -12.08 -5.77
N PHE A 46 4.18 -11.20 -5.91
CA PHE A 46 4.29 -10.30 -7.06
C PHE A 46 5.56 -10.46 -7.90
N SER A 47 6.46 -11.40 -7.57
CA SER A 47 7.75 -11.62 -8.27
C SER A 47 7.64 -12.03 -9.75
N ASN A 48 6.45 -12.35 -10.26
CA ASN A 48 6.20 -12.54 -11.69
C ASN A 48 6.11 -11.21 -12.47
N SER A 49 5.85 -10.10 -11.77
CA SER A 49 5.62 -8.76 -12.35
C SER A 49 6.64 -7.73 -11.84
N LEU A 50 6.86 -7.68 -10.53
CA LEU A 50 7.79 -6.78 -9.85
C LEU A 50 8.53 -7.52 -8.72
N GLU A 51 9.85 -7.65 -8.85
CA GLU A 51 10.74 -8.33 -7.92
C GLU A 51 11.47 -7.31 -7.02
N LEU A 52 11.50 -7.54 -5.71
CA LEU A 52 12.35 -6.80 -4.77
C LEU A 52 13.70 -7.53 -4.68
N ILE A 53 14.74 -6.95 -5.26
CA ILE A 53 16.05 -7.58 -5.45
C ILE A 53 16.89 -7.51 -4.17
N SER A 54 16.91 -6.34 -3.53
CA SER A 54 17.75 -6.03 -2.37
C SER A 54 17.27 -4.75 -1.67
N TRP A 55 17.84 -4.47 -0.50
CA TRP A 55 17.58 -3.27 0.27
C TRP A 55 18.82 -2.78 1.02
N ASP A 56 18.88 -1.48 1.31
CA ASP A 56 19.98 -0.81 1.99
C ASP A 56 19.46 0.09 3.13
N TYR A 57 20.15 0.12 4.27
CA TYR A 57 19.79 0.96 5.42
C TYR A 57 20.44 2.34 5.34
N HIS A 58 19.64 3.40 5.48
CA HIS A 58 20.05 4.80 5.28
C HIS A 58 19.89 5.68 6.55
N GLY A 59 19.93 5.08 7.74
CA GLY A 59 19.84 5.81 9.02
C GLY A 59 18.41 6.15 9.41
N THR A 60 18.24 7.10 10.32
CA THR A 60 16.93 7.68 10.72
C THR A 60 16.72 9.07 10.12
N ILE A 61 15.50 9.58 10.21
CA ILE A 61 15.17 11.00 10.05
C ILE A 61 15.54 11.73 11.35
N ALA A 62 16.62 12.50 11.35
CA ALA A 62 17.25 13.03 12.56
C ALA A 62 16.75 14.42 13.01
N ASP A 63 16.38 15.30 12.06
CA ASP A 63 15.91 16.66 12.34
C ASP A 63 14.93 17.18 11.27
N ASP A 64 14.40 18.40 11.45
CA ASP A 64 13.38 19.00 10.59
C ASP A 64 13.82 19.19 9.12
N ASN A 65 15.12 19.37 8.83
CA ASN A 65 15.61 19.42 7.45
C ASN A 65 15.60 18.00 6.85
N ASP A 66 16.06 17.04 7.64
CA ASP A 66 16.12 15.63 7.29
C ASP A 66 14.71 15.07 7.01
N LEU A 67 13.70 15.55 7.75
CA LEU A 67 12.27 15.28 7.53
C LEU A 67 11.79 15.90 6.22
N LYS A 68 12.10 17.19 5.99
CA LYS A 68 11.71 17.90 4.78
C LYS A 68 12.32 17.28 3.51
N GLU A 69 13.62 16.95 3.53
CA GLU A 69 14.29 16.24 2.42
C GLU A 69 13.68 14.86 2.19
N THR A 70 13.20 14.19 3.25
CA THR A 70 12.54 12.88 3.14
C THR A 70 11.12 12.99 2.59
N VAL A 71 10.35 14.02 2.95
CA VAL A 71 9.06 14.34 2.30
C VAL A 71 9.28 14.63 0.82
N GLU A 72 10.18 15.55 0.47
CA GLU A 72 10.48 15.92 -0.93
C GLU A 72 10.93 14.71 -1.77
N LEU A 73 11.64 13.74 -1.18
CA LEU A 73 12.04 12.50 -1.85
C LEU A 73 10.88 11.49 -2.05
N LEU A 74 9.88 11.52 -1.16
CA LEU A 74 8.72 10.61 -1.20
C LEU A 74 7.52 11.19 -1.97
N THR A 75 7.56 12.48 -2.31
CA THR A 75 6.57 13.19 -3.13
C THR A 75 7.14 13.77 -4.42
N ASP A 76 8.40 13.49 -4.80
CA ASP A 76 8.94 13.90 -6.11
C ASP A 76 8.22 13.19 -7.28
N HIS A 77 7.40 13.95 -8.00
CA HIS A 77 6.56 13.43 -9.08
C HIS A 77 7.38 12.71 -10.18
N ASP A 78 8.63 13.12 -10.45
CA ASP A 78 9.43 12.57 -11.56
C ASP A 78 10.30 11.36 -11.17
N SER A 79 10.39 11.00 -9.87
CA SER A 79 11.08 9.77 -9.42
C SER A 79 10.18 8.77 -8.69
N VAL A 80 9.14 9.23 -7.97
CA VAL A 80 8.21 8.37 -7.24
C VAL A 80 7.45 7.46 -8.20
N ARG A 81 7.37 6.17 -7.84
CA ARG A 81 6.69 5.14 -8.62
C ARG A 81 5.60 4.47 -7.82
N LEU A 82 4.42 4.35 -8.42
CA LEU A 82 3.24 3.72 -7.85
C LEU A 82 3.05 2.33 -8.47
N PHE A 83 2.79 1.32 -7.64
CA PHE A 83 2.40 0.00 -8.10
C PHE A 83 0.87 -0.13 -8.09
N GLN A 84 0.30 -0.34 -9.27
CA GLN A 84 -1.14 -0.47 -9.49
C GLN A 84 -1.51 -1.94 -9.56
N ILE A 85 -2.57 -2.34 -8.85
CA ILE A 85 -3.05 -3.72 -8.87
C ILE A 85 -4.51 -3.80 -8.42
N ASP A 86 -5.36 -4.49 -9.18
CA ASP A 86 -6.57 -5.06 -8.60
C ASP A 86 -6.19 -6.38 -7.94
N ILE A 87 -6.46 -6.53 -6.64
CA ILE A 87 -6.05 -7.77 -5.94
C ILE A 87 -6.92 -8.97 -6.30
N THR A 88 -8.09 -8.74 -6.92
CA THR A 88 -8.98 -9.79 -7.42
C THR A 88 -8.57 -10.29 -8.82
N ASP A 89 -7.93 -9.43 -9.63
CA ASP A 89 -7.24 -9.82 -10.87
C ASP A 89 -5.79 -9.28 -10.91
N PRO A 90 -4.84 -9.97 -10.24
CA PRO A 90 -3.43 -9.55 -10.19
C PRO A 90 -2.70 -9.66 -11.54
N SER A 91 -3.35 -10.09 -12.63
CA SER A 91 -2.74 -10.10 -13.97
C SER A 91 -2.56 -8.70 -14.56
N PHE A 92 -3.30 -7.70 -14.05
CA PHE A 92 -3.22 -6.29 -14.49
C PHE A 92 -2.18 -5.45 -13.73
N ALA A 93 -1.31 -6.07 -12.92
CA ALA A 93 -0.29 -5.38 -12.14
C ALA A 93 0.65 -4.49 -12.99
N SER A 94 0.81 -3.22 -12.60
CA SER A 94 1.51 -2.19 -13.38
C SER A 94 2.37 -1.25 -12.51
N VAL A 95 3.35 -0.55 -13.11
CA VAL A 95 4.16 0.49 -12.46
C VAL A 95 4.12 1.77 -13.28
N VAL A 96 3.70 2.88 -12.67
CA VAL A 96 3.75 4.22 -13.28
C VAL A 96 4.64 5.18 -12.48
N LEU A 97 5.01 6.30 -13.08
CA LEU A 97 5.55 7.46 -12.37
C LEU A 97 4.41 8.31 -11.82
N LEU A 98 4.63 8.96 -10.67
CA LEU A 98 3.67 9.89 -10.08
C LEU A 98 3.34 11.06 -11.02
N SER A 99 4.31 11.59 -11.78
CA SER A 99 4.07 12.64 -12.79
C SER A 99 3.23 12.20 -14.00
N SER A 100 2.88 10.90 -14.11
CA SER A 100 2.01 10.36 -15.17
C SER A 100 0.52 10.33 -14.81
N ILE A 101 0.14 10.61 -13.55
CA ILE A 101 -1.26 10.62 -13.09
C ILE A 101 -1.83 12.06 -13.09
N PRO A 102 -3.16 12.29 -13.01
CA PRO A 102 -3.74 13.62 -12.89
C PRO A 102 -3.20 14.42 -11.69
N SER A 103 -3.05 15.74 -11.81
CA SER A 103 -2.43 16.55 -10.74
C SER A 103 -3.17 16.49 -9.41
N ALA A 104 -4.51 16.42 -9.42
CA ALA A 104 -5.29 16.26 -8.19
C ALA A 104 -4.98 14.95 -7.45
N ASP A 105 -4.73 13.86 -8.18
CA ASP A 105 -4.27 12.59 -7.59
C ASP A 105 -2.83 12.71 -7.06
N GLN A 106 -1.98 13.57 -7.66
CA GLN A 106 -0.63 13.86 -7.16
C GLN A 106 -0.67 14.69 -5.85
N ASP A 107 -1.58 15.66 -5.79
CA ASP A 107 -1.82 16.49 -4.60
C ASP A 107 -2.36 15.61 -3.44
N ASP A 108 -3.40 14.81 -3.68
CA ASP A 108 -3.99 13.87 -2.69
C ASP A 108 -2.98 12.82 -2.20
N PHE A 109 -2.12 12.31 -3.11
CA PHE A 109 -1.03 11.40 -2.75
C PHE A 109 -0.01 12.09 -1.83
N SER A 110 0.44 13.30 -2.19
CA SER A 110 1.43 14.05 -1.43
C SER A 110 0.91 14.42 -0.05
N GLU A 111 -0.34 14.88 0.03
CA GLU A 111 -1.06 15.13 1.28
C GLU A 111 -1.19 13.87 2.15
N ALA A 112 -1.28 12.67 1.58
CA ALA A 112 -1.31 11.42 2.33
C ALA A 112 0.08 11.02 2.86
N VAL A 113 1.14 11.24 2.08
CA VAL A 113 2.54 10.97 2.47
C VAL A 113 3.00 11.92 3.59
N GLU A 114 2.75 13.23 3.46
CA GLU A 114 3.15 14.23 4.47
C GLU A 114 2.63 13.90 5.88
N LYS A 115 1.43 13.29 5.97
CA LYS A 115 0.79 12.89 7.23
C LYS A 115 1.39 11.62 7.87
N LEU A 116 2.38 10.99 7.23
CA LEU A 116 3.04 9.75 7.67
C LEU A 116 4.53 9.93 8.01
N VAL A 117 5.19 11.01 7.59
CA VAL A 117 6.64 11.22 7.83
C VAL A 117 6.88 11.86 9.20
N GLU A 118 7.64 11.20 10.06
CA GLU A 118 7.92 11.65 11.43
C GLU A 118 9.42 11.50 11.80
N LEU A 119 9.90 12.34 12.72
CA LEU A 119 11.25 12.24 13.25
C LEU A 119 11.50 10.90 13.96
N GLY A 120 12.70 10.35 13.77
CA GLY A 120 13.12 9.06 14.35
C GLY A 120 12.83 7.85 13.46
N GLN A 121 11.97 7.96 12.44
CA GLN A 121 11.70 6.88 11.47
C GLN A 121 13.00 6.46 10.74
N HIS A 122 13.19 5.16 10.54
CA HIS A 122 14.29 4.60 9.76
C HIS A 122 14.01 4.71 8.26
N ARG A 123 15.02 5.13 7.50
CA ARG A 123 14.99 5.20 6.03
C ARG A 123 15.65 3.95 5.44
N ILE A 124 14.90 3.22 4.62
CA ILE A 124 15.37 2.03 3.90
C ILE A 124 15.26 2.31 2.41
N ARG A 125 16.32 2.08 1.64
CA ARG A 125 16.22 2.05 0.17
C ARG A 125 15.84 0.64 -0.26
N LEU A 126 14.85 0.53 -1.13
CA LEU A 126 14.45 -0.72 -1.77
C LEU A 126 14.86 -0.69 -3.24
N ASN A 127 15.44 -1.78 -3.74
CA ASN A 127 15.93 -1.90 -5.12
C ASN A 127 15.07 -2.92 -5.88
N TRP A 128 14.34 -2.44 -6.89
CA TRP A 128 13.25 -3.15 -7.57
C TRP A 128 13.57 -3.50 -9.01
N LYS A 129 12.92 -4.54 -9.55
CA LYS A 129 13.04 -4.98 -10.95
C LYS A 129 11.70 -5.31 -11.58
N ILE A 130 11.35 -4.59 -12.64
CA ILE A 130 10.17 -4.85 -13.47
C ILE A 130 10.50 -6.05 -14.38
N ILE A 131 9.82 -7.18 -14.18
CA ILE A 131 10.17 -8.45 -14.83
C ILE A 131 9.95 -8.41 -16.35
N SER A 132 8.87 -7.76 -16.80
CA SER A 132 8.50 -7.68 -18.22
C SER A 132 9.45 -6.85 -19.08
N SER A 133 10.17 -5.89 -18.50
CA SER A 133 11.13 -5.03 -19.21
C SER A 133 12.59 -5.24 -18.80
N GLY A 134 12.85 -5.97 -17.70
CA GLY A 134 14.17 -6.07 -17.07
C GLY A 134 14.70 -4.75 -16.52
N SER A 135 13.84 -3.73 -16.34
CA SER A 135 14.24 -2.41 -15.86
C SER A 135 14.26 -2.34 -14.34
N GLU A 136 15.28 -1.70 -13.78
CA GLU A 136 15.46 -1.55 -12.33
C GLU A 136 15.18 -0.11 -11.88
N PHE A 137 14.67 0.05 -10.67
CA PHE A 137 14.44 1.36 -10.02
C PHE A 137 14.55 1.24 -8.50
N THR A 138 14.52 2.36 -7.79
CA THR A 138 14.57 2.38 -6.32
C THR A 138 13.43 3.18 -5.72
N THR A 139 13.02 2.81 -4.51
CA THR A 139 12.12 3.61 -3.66
C THR A 139 12.74 3.78 -2.27
N VAL A 140 12.11 4.59 -1.42
CA VAL A 140 12.45 4.69 0.00
C VAL A 140 11.24 4.25 0.84
N ALA A 141 11.47 3.28 1.70
CA ALA A 141 10.53 2.86 2.72
C ALA A 141 10.88 3.51 4.07
N LEU A 142 9.84 3.90 4.81
CA LEU A 142 9.90 4.42 6.16
C LEU A 142 9.47 3.31 7.14
N VAL A 143 10.26 3.09 8.19
CA VAL A 143 10.10 1.96 9.13
C VAL A 143 10.35 2.46 10.55
N ASN A 144 9.46 2.16 11.50
CA ASN A 144 9.67 2.39 12.93
C ASN A 144 10.32 1.16 13.60
N GLU A 145 10.42 1.16 14.93
CA GLU A 145 10.92 -0.01 15.66
C GLU A 145 10.01 -1.26 15.49
N ASP A 146 8.70 -1.07 15.33
CA ASP A 146 7.67 -2.13 15.39
C ASP A 146 6.80 -2.27 14.11
N ASN A 147 6.95 -1.41 13.09
CA ASN A 147 6.21 -1.53 11.82
C ASN A 147 6.91 -0.85 10.63
N VAL A 148 6.53 -1.26 9.42
CA VAL A 148 6.66 -0.40 8.23
C VAL A 148 5.59 0.70 8.33
N VAL A 149 5.96 1.92 7.94
CA VAL A 149 5.09 3.10 7.93
C VAL A 149 4.60 3.38 6.51
N TRP A 150 5.53 3.46 5.55
CA TRP A 150 5.24 3.87 4.18
C TRP A 150 6.30 3.37 3.19
N ASP A 151 5.90 3.22 1.92
CA ASP A 151 6.74 3.10 0.72
C ASP A 151 5.84 3.35 -0.50
N SER A 152 6.34 3.89 -1.61
CA SER A 152 5.47 4.22 -2.77
C SER A 152 5.01 3.00 -3.59
N VAL A 153 5.65 1.84 -3.43
CA VAL A 153 5.24 0.56 -4.04
C VAL A 153 4.47 -0.28 -3.02
N ILE A 154 5.04 -0.52 -1.85
CA ILE A 154 4.43 -1.40 -0.84
C ILE A 154 3.25 -0.70 -0.12
N GLY A 155 3.35 0.60 0.13
CA GLY A 155 2.25 1.43 0.66
C GLY A 155 1.16 1.75 -0.37
N SER A 156 1.36 1.40 -1.64
CA SER A 156 0.27 1.29 -2.62
C SER A 156 -0.45 -0.06 -2.57
N VAL A 157 0.04 -1.06 -1.82
CA VAL A 157 -0.54 -2.41 -1.77
C VAL A 157 -1.13 -2.77 -0.40
N VAL A 158 -2.43 -3.02 -0.43
CA VAL A 158 -3.15 -3.74 0.64
C VAL A 158 -3.41 -5.18 0.23
N ILE A 159 -3.78 -6.00 1.20
CA ILE A 159 -4.33 -7.34 1.04
C ILE A 159 -5.63 -7.45 1.84
N GLU A 160 -6.49 -8.38 1.47
CA GLU A 160 -7.77 -8.60 2.16
C GLU A 160 -7.80 -9.93 2.92
N GLU A 161 -8.56 -9.94 4.01
CA GLU A 161 -9.05 -11.15 4.66
C GLU A 161 -10.59 -11.07 4.69
N GLU A 162 -11.25 -11.95 3.92
CA GLU A 162 -12.71 -12.07 3.89
C GLU A 162 -13.21 -13.06 4.96
N GLU A 163 -14.23 -12.66 5.71
CA GLU A 163 -14.97 -13.53 6.63
C GLU A 163 -16.47 -13.51 6.31
N PHE A 164 -17.02 -14.64 5.88
CA PHE A 164 -18.46 -14.85 5.69
C PHE A 164 -19.00 -15.73 6.81
N SER A 165 -19.89 -15.18 7.63
CA SER A 165 -20.43 -15.83 8.84
C SER A 165 -21.95 -16.00 8.76
N PRO A 166 -22.44 -17.17 8.28
CA PRO A 166 -23.83 -17.57 8.42
C PRO A 166 -24.07 -18.11 9.84
N VAL A 167 -24.47 -17.23 10.75
CA VAL A 167 -24.85 -17.59 12.13
C VAL A 167 -26.35 -17.88 12.17
N ALA A 168 -26.81 -18.74 13.08
CA ALA A 168 -28.23 -19.05 13.23
C ALA A 168 -29.03 -17.81 13.67
N GLY A 169 -29.65 -17.12 12.71
CA GLY A 169 -30.42 -15.88 12.91
C GLY A 169 -29.80 -14.61 12.28
N GLU A 170 -28.58 -14.68 11.75
CA GLU A 170 -27.90 -13.54 11.12
C GLU A 170 -26.99 -14.00 9.97
N GLN A 171 -27.21 -13.46 8.76
CA GLN A 171 -26.31 -13.64 7.63
C GLN A 171 -25.38 -12.42 7.56
N SER A 172 -24.06 -12.64 7.66
CA SER A 172 -23.09 -11.54 7.77
C SER A 172 -21.82 -11.78 6.95
N GLY A 173 -21.18 -10.69 6.53
CA GLY A 173 -19.90 -10.69 5.82
C GLY A 173 -19.03 -9.52 6.25
N SER A 174 -17.71 -9.71 6.17
CA SER A 174 -16.77 -8.61 6.33
C SER A 174 -15.48 -8.79 5.54
N VAL A 175 -14.90 -7.67 5.11
CA VAL A 175 -13.58 -7.60 4.48
C VAL A 175 -12.67 -6.80 5.41
N ILE A 176 -11.61 -7.42 5.91
CA ILE A 176 -10.56 -6.74 6.67
C ILE A 176 -9.43 -6.39 5.71
N ILE A 177 -9.32 -5.10 5.39
CA ILE A 177 -8.28 -4.56 4.51
C ILE A 177 -7.04 -4.33 5.38
N LYS A 178 -5.92 -4.96 5.04
CA LYS A 178 -4.65 -4.83 5.77
C LYS A 178 -3.57 -4.32 4.84
N TRP A 179 -2.61 -3.55 5.36
CA TRP A 179 -1.35 -3.32 4.63
C TRP A 179 -0.66 -4.66 4.32
N LEU A 180 0.19 -4.72 3.29
CA LEU A 180 0.95 -5.95 3.00
C LEU A 180 1.75 -6.44 4.23
N TRP A 181 2.27 -5.52 5.05
CA TRP A 181 2.96 -5.81 6.31
C TRP A 181 2.04 -6.18 7.51
N GLY A 182 0.74 -6.38 7.27
CA GLY A 182 -0.17 -7.11 8.16
C GLY A 182 -0.96 -6.30 9.19
N THR A 183 -0.78 -4.97 9.27
CA THR A 183 -1.59 -4.11 10.14
C THR A 183 -2.94 -3.79 9.49
N GLU A 184 -4.03 -3.77 10.28
CA GLU A 184 -5.36 -3.38 9.80
C GLU A 184 -5.35 -1.94 9.29
N ARG A 185 -5.98 -1.73 8.14
CA ARG A 185 -5.91 -0.50 7.34
C ARG A 185 -7.28 0.03 6.92
N GLY A 186 -8.28 -0.85 6.92
CA GLY A 186 -9.71 -0.55 6.77
C GLY A 186 -10.56 -1.79 7.08
N LYS A 187 -11.85 -1.58 7.28
CA LYS A 187 -12.82 -2.68 7.41
C LYS A 187 -14.14 -2.31 6.75
N ILE A 188 -14.70 -3.27 6.02
CA ILE A 188 -16.07 -3.22 5.49
C ILE A 188 -16.86 -4.36 6.16
N THR A 189 -18.08 -4.09 6.61
CA THR A 189 -18.95 -5.07 7.28
C THR A 189 -20.41 -4.89 6.86
N TRP A 190 -21.13 -5.99 6.68
CA TRP A 190 -22.57 -6.00 6.47
C TRP A 190 -23.24 -7.20 7.14
N SER A 191 -24.48 -7.01 7.60
CA SER A 191 -25.30 -8.12 8.06
C SER A 191 -26.79 -7.92 7.83
N LEU A 192 -27.51 -9.04 7.78
CA LEU A 192 -28.96 -9.15 7.67
C LEU A 192 -29.49 -9.89 8.90
N GLU A 193 -30.27 -9.21 9.74
CA GLU A 193 -30.97 -9.84 10.86
C GLU A 193 -32.21 -10.58 10.37
N CYS A 194 -32.30 -11.86 10.72
CA CYS A 194 -33.39 -12.75 10.30
C CYS A 194 -34.45 -12.99 11.38
N SER A 195 -34.48 -12.20 12.46
CA SER A 195 -35.32 -12.47 13.63
C SER A 195 -36.69 -11.76 13.59
N GLY A 196 -37.77 -12.52 13.82
CA GLY A 196 -39.09 -11.97 14.19
C GLY A 196 -40.16 -11.89 13.09
N PRO A 197 -41.41 -12.33 13.37
CA PRO A 197 -42.55 -12.19 12.46
C PRO A 197 -43.34 -10.88 12.67
N PRO A 198 -43.96 -10.31 11.62
CA PRO A 198 -43.83 -10.67 10.20
C PRO A 198 -42.55 -10.09 9.60
N LEU A 199 -41.67 -10.96 9.10
CA LEU A 199 -40.37 -10.69 8.44
C LEU A 199 -39.77 -9.31 8.74
N ALA A 200 -39.37 -9.13 10.00
CA ALA A 200 -38.80 -7.90 10.55
C ALA A 200 -37.35 -7.65 10.08
N CYS A 201 -37.00 -8.10 8.87
CA CYS A 201 -35.66 -8.02 8.30
C CYS A 201 -35.12 -6.59 8.31
N SER A 202 -34.05 -6.39 9.07
CA SER A 202 -33.20 -5.21 9.14
C SER A 202 -31.80 -5.58 8.67
N TYR A 203 -31.08 -4.62 8.09
CA TYR A 203 -29.66 -4.79 7.76
C TYR A 203 -28.82 -3.70 8.41
N THR A 204 -27.53 -3.95 8.55
CA THR A 204 -26.53 -2.93 8.86
C THR A 204 -25.39 -3.01 7.85
N SER A 205 -24.75 -1.87 7.59
CA SER A 205 -23.60 -1.76 6.69
C SER A 205 -22.67 -0.65 7.17
N GLU A 206 -21.38 -0.95 7.30
CA GLU A 206 -20.34 0.01 7.67
C GLU A 206 -19.14 -0.17 6.73
N ALA A 207 -18.57 0.93 6.24
CA ALA A 207 -17.27 0.96 5.58
C ALA A 207 -16.42 2.04 6.23
N LYS A 208 -15.17 1.70 6.58
CA LYS A 208 -14.17 2.63 7.13
C LYS A 208 -12.78 2.26 6.64
N ILE A 209 -11.96 3.26 6.35
CA ILE A 209 -10.58 3.10 5.88
C ILE A 209 -9.75 4.31 6.34
N ALA A 210 -8.48 4.11 6.71
CA ALA A 210 -7.68 5.17 7.36
C ALA A 210 -7.26 6.32 6.41
N SER A 211 -7.09 6.02 5.12
CA SER A 211 -6.99 6.99 4.02
C SER A 211 -7.25 6.27 2.68
N GLY A 212 -7.60 7.01 1.62
CA GLY A 212 -8.33 6.43 0.49
C GLY A 212 -9.82 6.33 0.81
N GLU A 213 -10.53 5.51 0.06
CA GLU A 213 -11.98 5.42 0.13
C GLU A 213 -12.43 3.96 0.19
N ALA A 214 -13.46 3.68 0.99
CA ALA A 214 -14.12 2.38 1.05
C ALA A 214 -15.62 2.65 1.09
N ARG A 215 -16.37 1.96 0.22
CA ARG A 215 -17.81 2.16 0.05
C ARG A 215 -18.50 0.81 0.10
N ILE A 216 -19.71 0.80 0.65
CA ILE A 216 -20.62 -0.33 0.60
C ILE A 216 -22.01 0.18 0.27
N GLU A 217 -22.66 -0.43 -0.71
CA GLU A 217 -24.06 -0.23 -1.04
C GLU A 217 -24.82 -1.52 -0.77
N THR A 218 -26.08 -1.37 -0.34
CA THR A 218 -26.94 -2.50 0.03
C THR A 218 -28.36 -2.26 -0.45
N LYS A 219 -29.02 -3.33 -0.89
CA LYS A 219 -30.42 -3.29 -1.31
C LYS A 219 -31.19 -4.49 -0.76
N LEU A 220 -32.15 -4.18 0.10
CA LEU A 220 -33.07 -5.16 0.67
C LEU A 220 -34.33 -5.27 -0.19
N VAL A 221 -34.56 -6.44 -0.76
CA VAL A 221 -35.80 -6.82 -1.45
C VAL A 221 -36.64 -7.66 -0.47
N LYS A 222 -37.93 -7.33 -0.31
CA LYS A 222 -38.87 -8.06 0.56
C LYS A 222 -39.98 -8.69 -0.27
N GLY A 223 -40.07 -10.02 -0.24
CA GLY A 223 -41.22 -10.79 -0.71
C GLY A 223 -42.22 -11.09 0.41
N GLU A 224 -43.20 -11.95 0.15
CA GLU A 224 -44.20 -12.36 1.14
C GLU A 224 -43.65 -13.36 2.17
N GLU A 225 -42.74 -14.25 1.75
CA GLU A 225 -42.16 -15.33 2.57
C GLU A 225 -40.64 -15.24 2.75
N CYS A 226 -39.97 -14.25 2.15
CA CYS A 226 -38.51 -14.15 2.14
C CYS A 226 -38.02 -12.70 2.05
N CYS A 227 -36.83 -12.44 2.61
CA CYS A 227 -36.06 -11.21 2.42
C CYS A 227 -34.72 -11.55 1.76
N THR A 228 -34.31 -10.74 0.78
CA THR A 228 -33.04 -10.88 0.06
C THR A 228 -32.23 -9.59 0.21
N LEU A 229 -31.00 -9.69 0.70
CA LEU A 229 -30.07 -8.56 0.77
C LEU A 229 -29.00 -8.71 -0.32
N HIS A 230 -29.09 -7.86 -1.34
CA HIS A 230 -28.01 -7.66 -2.30
C HIS A 230 -27.00 -6.69 -1.66
N TYR A 231 -25.71 -6.94 -1.81
CA TYR A 231 -24.65 -6.04 -1.35
C TYR A 231 -23.55 -5.92 -2.42
N ALA A 232 -22.91 -4.76 -2.46
CA ALA A 232 -21.68 -4.55 -3.20
C ALA A 232 -20.75 -3.63 -2.40
N TRP A 233 -19.47 -3.95 -2.41
CA TRP A 233 -18.42 -3.21 -1.73
C TRP A 233 -17.25 -2.94 -2.67
N ALA A 234 -16.54 -1.85 -2.41
CA ALA A 234 -15.29 -1.53 -3.09
C ALA A 234 -14.39 -0.71 -2.16
N TYR A 235 -13.08 -0.78 -2.40
CA TYR A 235 -12.12 0.15 -1.81
C TYR A 235 -11.07 0.59 -2.84
N ARG A 236 -10.43 1.72 -2.53
CA ARG A 236 -9.25 2.25 -3.23
C ARG A 236 -8.23 2.85 -2.27
N THR A 237 -6.97 2.84 -2.68
CA THR A 237 -5.90 3.70 -2.15
C THR A 237 -6.19 5.21 -2.37
N PRO A 238 -5.39 6.17 -1.87
CA PRO A 238 -5.74 7.61 -1.79
C PRO A 238 -6.33 8.28 -3.03
N THR A 239 -5.99 7.80 -4.23
CA THR A 239 -6.30 8.40 -5.53
C THR A 239 -7.43 7.69 -6.28
N GLY A 240 -8.03 8.33 -7.29
CA GLY A 240 -9.13 7.77 -8.10
C GLY A 240 -10.53 7.85 -7.47
N SER A 241 -11.43 6.91 -7.81
CA SER A 241 -12.87 7.00 -7.50
C SER A 241 -13.56 5.63 -7.35
N ILE A 242 -14.71 5.60 -6.67
CA ILE A 242 -15.62 4.45 -6.58
C ILE A 242 -17.04 4.84 -7.05
N SER A 243 -17.59 4.13 -8.04
CA SER A 243 -19.04 4.06 -8.26
C SER A 243 -19.58 2.67 -7.94
N ILE A 244 -20.74 2.64 -7.30
CA ILE A 244 -21.52 1.44 -7.03
C ILE A 244 -22.97 1.86 -7.25
N ASP A 245 -23.60 1.29 -8.27
CA ASP A 245 -24.91 1.71 -8.77
C ASP A 245 -25.81 0.50 -8.98
N TRP A 246 -27.08 0.60 -8.57
CA TRP A 246 -28.01 -0.52 -8.70
C TRP A 246 -28.55 -0.63 -10.12
N ASN A 247 -28.39 -1.80 -10.73
CA ASN A 247 -28.93 -2.13 -12.04
C ASN A 247 -30.30 -2.82 -11.92
N PRO A 248 -31.41 -2.18 -12.36
CA PRO A 248 -32.75 -2.76 -12.25
C PRO A 248 -33.07 -3.82 -13.30
N ASP A 249 -32.26 -3.94 -14.36
CA ASP A 249 -32.49 -4.92 -15.44
C ASP A 249 -31.77 -6.25 -15.18
N THR A 250 -30.72 -6.26 -14.34
CA THR A 250 -29.95 -7.46 -13.95
C THR A 250 -30.15 -7.89 -12.50
N GLU A 251 -30.78 -7.05 -11.67
CA GLU A 251 -30.91 -7.21 -10.20
C GLU A 251 -29.57 -7.37 -9.45
N GLN A 252 -28.54 -6.69 -9.94
CA GLN A 252 -27.18 -6.67 -9.39
C GLN A 252 -26.66 -5.23 -9.26
N PHE A 253 -25.46 -5.06 -8.70
CA PHE A 253 -24.77 -3.78 -8.68
C PHE A 253 -23.76 -3.71 -9.83
N ASP A 254 -23.80 -2.61 -10.59
CA ASP A 254 -22.69 -2.24 -11.45
C ASP A 254 -21.64 -1.53 -10.57
N VAL A 255 -20.40 -2.04 -10.59
CA VAL A 255 -19.31 -1.57 -9.72
C VAL A 255 -18.14 -1.10 -10.60
N GLU A 256 -17.75 0.15 -10.43
CA GLU A 256 -16.61 0.76 -11.13
C GLU A 256 -15.62 1.32 -10.10
N VAL A 257 -14.35 0.89 -10.18
CA VAL A 257 -13.28 1.35 -9.29
C VAL A 257 -12.10 1.85 -10.13
N SER A 258 -11.53 2.99 -9.74
CA SER A 258 -10.25 3.48 -10.26
C SER A 258 -9.35 3.92 -9.11
N SER A 259 -8.04 3.66 -9.23
CA SER A 259 -7.02 4.17 -8.31
C SER A 259 -5.63 4.09 -8.93
N TRP A 260 -4.70 4.89 -8.42
CA TRP A 260 -3.28 4.78 -8.71
C TRP A 260 -2.58 4.06 -7.55
N GLY A 261 -2.92 2.79 -7.39
CA GLY A 261 -2.48 1.90 -6.32
C GLY A 261 -3.30 0.62 -6.29
N SER A 262 -3.57 0.06 -5.11
CA SER A 262 -4.43 -1.11 -4.95
C SER A 262 -5.92 -0.76 -4.96
N THR A 263 -6.67 -1.55 -5.73
CA THR A 263 -8.12 -1.65 -5.70
C THR A 263 -8.56 -3.06 -5.28
N GLY A 264 -9.79 -3.16 -4.82
CA GLY A 264 -10.52 -4.41 -4.65
C GLY A 264 -12.02 -4.12 -4.59
N SER A 265 -12.83 -5.05 -5.12
CA SER A 265 -14.28 -4.96 -5.08
C SER A 265 -14.94 -6.33 -5.10
N GLY A 266 -16.15 -6.41 -4.55
CA GLY A 266 -16.92 -7.64 -4.50
C GLY A 266 -18.41 -7.35 -4.32
N GLN A 267 -19.24 -8.31 -4.74
CA GLN A 267 -20.70 -8.22 -4.57
C GLN A 267 -21.30 -9.59 -4.38
N GLY A 268 -22.50 -9.64 -3.79
CA GLY A 268 -23.19 -10.89 -3.54
C GLY A 268 -24.62 -10.71 -3.04
N ILE A 269 -25.23 -11.83 -2.72
CA ILE A 269 -26.64 -11.92 -2.34
C ILE A 269 -26.76 -12.82 -1.11
N PHE A 270 -27.44 -12.33 -0.08
CA PHE A 270 -27.90 -13.09 1.07
C PHE A 270 -29.38 -13.39 0.90
N GLU A 271 -29.70 -14.65 0.53
CA GLU A 271 -31.06 -15.12 0.26
C GLU A 271 -31.73 -15.68 1.52
N CYS A 272 -33.04 -15.41 1.61
CA CYS A 272 -34.03 -16.05 2.48
C CYS A 272 -33.56 -16.51 3.87
N CYS A 273 -33.66 -15.59 4.82
CA CYS A 273 -33.85 -15.88 6.24
C CYS A 273 -34.87 -17.03 6.48
N PRO A 274 -34.46 -18.17 7.07
CA PRO A 274 -35.32 -19.34 7.34
C PRO A 274 -36.01 -19.32 8.72
#